data_AF-A0A5M1CFM3-F1
#
_entry.id   AF-A0A5M1CFM3-F1
#
_cell.length_a   1.000
_cell.length_b   1.000
_cell.length_c   1.000
_cell.angle_alpha   90.00
_cell.angle_beta   90.00
_cell.angle_gamma   90.00
#
_symmetry.space_group_name_H-M   'P 1'
#
loop_
_entity.id
_entity.type
_entity.pdbx_description
1 polymer ?
#
loop_
_entity_poly.entity_id
_entity_poly.type
_entity_poly.pdbx_seq_one_letter_code
_entity_poly.pdbx_strand_id
1 'polypeptide(L)'
;MNLKDFLQNNSLKTKEINIDGIDEKITIKQLSMLEQYELMKNHKIEFKKDSKDGDDINEINIEAISNNSNFRTEVVLKGLVEPRLSKKEITQLNQAALAVISKIADEILTFSVEVPKQESKGD
;
A
#
# COMPACT_ATOMS: atom_id res chain seq x y z
N MET A 1 6.69 0.93 -29.32
CA MET A 1 6.68 1.64 -28.03
C MET A 1 8.06 2.27 -27.86
N ASN A 2 8.16 3.59 -27.62
CA ASN A 2 9.45 4.21 -27.39
C ASN A 2 9.85 4.07 -25.89
N LEU A 3 11.13 4.26 -25.56
CA LEU A 3 11.63 4.11 -24.18
C LEU A 3 10.91 5.06 -23.19
N LYS A 4 10.51 6.25 -23.63
CA LYS A 4 9.80 7.24 -22.81
C LYS A 4 8.39 6.76 -22.47
N ASP A 5 7.66 6.20 -23.43
CA ASP A 5 6.33 5.62 -23.23
C ASP A 5 6.40 4.39 -22.31
N PHE A 6 7.43 3.57 -22.48
CA PHE A 6 7.67 2.42 -21.60
C PHE A 6 7.94 2.86 -20.16
N LEU A 7 8.81 3.85 -19.96
CA LEU A 7 9.10 4.38 -18.63
C LEU A 7 7.88 5.05 -18.00
N GLN A 8 7.12 5.84 -18.76
CA GLN A 8 5.90 6.47 -18.24
C GLN A 8 4.83 5.45 -17.84
N ASN A 9 4.65 4.39 -18.64
CA ASN A 9 3.65 3.35 -18.36
C ASN A 9 4.03 2.44 -17.19
N ASN A 10 5.32 2.35 -16.85
CA ASN A 10 5.83 1.54 -15.74
C ASN A 10 6.30 2.38 -14.54
N SER A 11 6.14 3.70 -14.59
CA SER A 11 6.50 4.59 -13.48
C SER A 11 5.47 4.48 -12.36
N LEU A 12 5.94 4.60 -11.11
CA LEU A 12 5.06 4.72 -9.96
C LEU A 12 4.21 5.98 -10.09
N LYS A 13 2.91 5.82 -9.86
CA LYS A 13 1.94 6.91 -9.97
C LYS A 13 1.68 7.56 -8.61
N THR A 14 1.17 8.78 -8.66
CA THR A 14 0.57 9.48 -7.51
C THR A 14 -0.92 9.68 -7.78
N LYS A 15 -1.73 9.71 -6.71
CA LYS A 15 -3.14 10.07 -6.78
C LYS A 15 -3.55 10.91 -5.57
N GLU A 16 -4.50 11.81 -5.79
CA GLU A 16 -5.23 12.48 -4.70
C GLU A 16 -6.36 11.56 -4.23
N ILE A 17 -6.56 11.48 -2.92
CA ILE A 17 -7.64 10.73 -2.27
C ILE A 17 -8.36 11.63 -1.25
N ASN A 18 -9.63 11.31 -1.02
CA ASN A 18 -10.42 11.87 0.06
C ASN A 18 -10.65 10.75 1.09
N ILE A 19 -10.48 11.07 2.37
CA ILE A 19 -10.72 10.13 3.47
C ILE A 19 -11.83 10.67 4.36
N ASP A 20 -12.87 9.86 4.56
CA ASP A 20 -13.98 10.22 5.44
C ASP A 20 -13.49 10.59 6.85
N GLY A 21 -13.79 11.82 7.26
CA GLY A 21 -13.38 12.41 8.54
C GLY A 21 -12.20 13.38 8.43
N ILE A 22 -11.68 13.64 7.22
CA ILE A 22 -10.65 14.65 6.94
C ILE A 22 -11.12 15.55 5.79
N ASP A 23 -11.19 16.87 6.05
CA ASP A 23 -11.52 17.89 5.04
C ASP A 23 -10.31 18.28 4.16
N GLU A 24 -9.13 17.72 4.43
CA GLU A 24 -7.90 17.97 3.70
C GLU A 24 -7.70 16.95 2.57
N LYS A 25 -7.20 17.45 1.42
CA LYS A 25 -6.79 16.57 0.31
C LYS A 25 -5.52 15.83 0.66
N ILE A 26 -5.54 14.51 0.47
CA ILE A 26 -4.40 13.65 0.75
C ILE A 26 -3.82 13.17 -0.58
N THR A 27 -2.51 13.32 -0.76
CA THR A 27 -1.79 12.78 -1.92
C THR A 27 -1.00 11.56 -1.52
N ILE A 28 -1.20 10.45 -2.22
CA ILE A 28 -0.48 9.19 -2.02
C ILE A 28 0.25 8.75 -3.28
N LYS A 29 1.29 7.92 -3.12
CA LYS A 29 2.01 7.28 -4.22
C LYS A 29 1.88 5.76 -4.18
N GLN A 30 2.04 5.13 -5.33
CA GLN A 30 2.26 3.68 -5.41
C GLN A 30 3.60 3.32 -4.75
N LEU A 31 3.58 2.22 -4.01
CA LEU A 31 4.78 1.58 -3.50
C LEU A 31 5.38 0.70 -4.60
N SER A 32 6.68 0.80 -4.82
CA SER A 32 7.40 -0.15 -5.68
C SER A 32 7.33 -1.56 -5.13
N MET A 33 7.52 -2.55 -6.00
CA MET A 33 7.69 -3.95 -5.59
C MET A 33 8.77 -4.13 -4.53
N LEU A 34 9.87 -3.37 -4.61
CA LEU A 34 10.94 -3.41 -3.62
C LEU A 34 10.48 -2.85 -2.26
N GLU A 35 9.79 -1.70 -2.25
CA GLU A 35 9.25 -1.12 -1.01
C GLU A 35 8.21 -2.05 -0.35
N GLN A 36 7.34 -2.68 -1.16
CA GLN A 36 6.38 -3.65 -0.68
C GLN A 36 7.07 -4.88 -0.07
N TYR A 37 8.09 -5.42 -0.75
CA TYR A 37 8.88 -6.53 -0.24
C TYR A 37 9.62 -6.20 1.06
N GLU A 38 10.25 -5.01 1.15
CA GLU A 38 10.89 -4.53 2.37
C GLU A 38 9.90 -4.43 3.53
N LEU A 39 8.71 -3.87 3.29
CA LEU A 39 7.66 -3.76 4.29
C LEU A 39 7.23 -5.14 4.80
N MET A 40 6.98 -6.10 3.90
CA MET A 40 6.61 -7.46 4.29
C MET A 40 7.72 -8.11 5.13
N LYS A 41 8.97 -8.01 4.69
CA LYS A 41 10.12 -8.58 5.38
C LYS A 41 10.35 -7.96 6.76
N ASN A 42 10.32 -6.64 6.87
CA ASN A 42 10.57 -5.92 8.12
C ASN A 42 9.52 -6.24 9.20
N HIS A 43 8.28 -6.49 8.77
CA HIS A 43 7.18 -6.84 9.66
C HIS A 43 6.97 -8.35 9.82
N LYS A 44 7.92 -9.17 9.34
CA LYS A 44 7.88 -10.65 9.41
C LYS A 44 6.58 -11.22 8.86
N ILE A 45 6.05 -10.59 7.81
CA ILE A 45 4.92 -11.09 7.06
C ILE A 45 5.48 -12.17 6.14
N GLU A 46 5.38 -13.42 6.59
CA GLU A 46 5.84 -14.58 5.83
C GLU A 46 4.68 -15.16 5.02
N PHE A 47 5.00 -15.66 3.83
CA PHE A 47 4.09 -16.54 3.10
C PHE A 47 3.99 -17.85 3.87
N LYS A 48 2.77 -18.25 4.26
CA LYS A 48 2.59 -19.60 4.77
C LYS A 48 2.79 -20.56 3.61
N LYS A 49 3.83 -21.39 3.69
CA LYS A 49 3.90 -22.63 2.93
C LYS A 49 2.99 -23.63 3.64
N ASP A 50 1.72 -23.70 3.24
CA ASP A 50 0.90 -24.83 3.67
C ASP A 50 1.42 -26.09 2.99
N SER A 51 2.28 -26.79 3.74
CA SER A 51 2.80 -28.11 3.38
C SER A 51 1.73 -29.13 3.70
N LYS A 52 0.63 -29.16 2.93
CA LYS A 52 -0.29 -30.28 2.78
C LYS A 52 -1.25 -29.97 1.63
N ASP A 53 -1.22 -30.85 0.63
CA ASP A 53 -2.11 -30.92 -0.52
C ASP A 53 -1.93 -29.86 -1.63
N GLY A 54 -0.99 -30.16 -2.53
CA GLY A 54 -1.26 -30.22 -3.98
C GLY A 54 -1.55 -28.94 -4.78
N ASP A 55 -1.87 -27.81 -4.16
CA ASP A 55 -2.09 -26.53 -4.83
C ASP A 55 -1.17 -25.46 -4.22
N ASP A 56 -0.19 -25.00 -5.02
CA ASP A 56 0.79 -23.96 -4.67
C ASP A 56 0.14 -22.57 -4.55
N ILE A 57 -0.85 -22.41 -3.68
CA ILE A 57 -1.43 -21.10 -3.35
C ILE A 57 -0.68 -20.59 -2.11
N ASN A 58 0.35 -19.77 -2.35
CA ASN A 58 1.04 -19.06 -1.28
C ASN A 58 0.06 -18.06 -0.63
N GLU A 59 -0.60 -18.47 0.45
CA GLU A 59 -1.48 -17.57 1.19
C GLU A 59 -0.67 -16.60 2.05
N ILE A 60 -0.72 -15.33 1.68
CA ILE A 60 -0.33 -14.21 2.54
C ILE A 60 -1.41 -14.10 3.62
N ASN A 61 -1.03 -14.08 4.90
CA ASN A 61 -1.99 -13.84 5.98
C ASN A 61 -2.41 -12.36 6.01
N ILE A 62 -3.38 -11.99 5.18
CA ILE A 62 -3.91 -10.62 5.05
C ILE A 62 -4.45 -10.10 6.39
N GLU A 63 -5.04 -10.96 7.23
CA GLU A 63 -5.58 -10.57 8.55
C GLU A 63 -4.48 -10.17 9.56
N ALA A 64 -3.31 -10.82 9.52
CA ALA A 64 -2.18 -10.43 10.34
C ALA A 64 -1.59 -9.08 9.90
N ILE A 65 -1.59 -8.81 8.59
CA ILE A 65 -1.16 -7.55 8.00
C ILE A 65 -2.12 -6.42 8.37
N SER A 66 -3.42 -6.67 8.27
CA SER A 66 -4.46 -5.68 8.56
C SER A 66 -4.48 -5.27 10.03
N ASN A 67 -4.01 -6.12 10.95
CA ASN A 67 -4.03 -5.87 12.39
C ASN A 67 -2.71 -5.32 12.95
N ASN A 68 -1.65 -5.23 12.15
CA ASN A 68 -0.34 -4.74 12.61
C ASN A 68 -0.23 -3.22 12.44
N SER A 69 -0.39 -2.48 13.55
CA SER A 69 -0.33 -0.99 13.55
C SER A 69 1.02 -0.45 13.09
N ASN A 70 2.12 -1.17 13.36
CA ASN A 70 3.46 -0.77 12.94
C ASN A 70 3.63 -0.91 11.43
N PHE A 71 3.06 -1.97 10.84
CA PHE A 71 3.04 -2.17 9.39
C PHE A 71 2.28 -1.04 8.69
N ARG A 72 1.04 -0.76 9.12
CA ARG A 72 0.22 0.34 8.55
C ARG A 72 0.90 1.69 8.69
N THR A 73 1.55 1.95 9.83
CA THR A 73 2.34 3.18 10.03
C THR A 73 3.47 3.29 9.01
N GLU A 74 4.20 2.21 8.75
CA GLU A 74 5.32 2.23 7.79
C GLU A 74 4.85 2.33 6.34
N VAL A 75 3.70 1.73 6.01
CA VAL A 75 3.01 1.93 4.73
C VAL A 75 2.71 3.41 4.51
N VAL A 76 2.10 4.08 5.50
CA VAL A 76 1.82 5.52 5.40
C VAL A 76 3.10 6.34 5.29
N LEU A 77 4.13 6.06 6.09
CA LEU A 77 5.40 6.78 6.01
C LEU A 77 6.08 6.65 4.64
N LYS A 78 5.93 5.52 3.95
CA LYS A 78 6.49 5.32 2.61
C LYS A 78 5.58 5.87 1.49
N GLY A 79 4.26 5.76 1.63
CA GLY A 79 3.30 6.04 0.55
C GLY A 79 2.60 7.39 0.62
N LEU A 80 2.61 8.08 1.76
CA LEU A 80 2.00 9.40 1.92
C LEU A 80 2.93 10.49 1.40
N VAL A 81 2.45 11.25 0.42
CA VAL A 81 3.21 12.36 -0.18
C VAL A 81 2.85 13.66 0.51
N GLU A 82 1.55 13.96 0.65
CA GLU A 82 1.03 15.14 1.33
C GLU A 82 -0.28 14.82 2.09
N PRO A 83 -0.46 15.32 3.32
CA PRO A 83 0.53 16.03 4.12
C PRO A 83 1.67 15.09 4.56
N ARG A 84 2.90 15.58 4.66
CA ARG A 84 4.02 14.74 5.12
C ARG A 84 3.94 14.57 6.63
N LEU A 85 3.93 13.31 7.07
CA LEU A 85 3.96 12.95 8.48
C LEU A 85 5.29 12.29 8.83
N SER A 86 5.85 12.66 9.98
CA SER A 86 6.99 11.96 10.57
C SER A 86 6.52 10.80 11.46
N LYS A 87 7.42 9.84 11.69
CA LYS A 87 7.17 8.72 12.60
C LYS A 87 6.77 9.18 14.01
N LYS A 88 7.38 10.27 14.49
CA LYS A 88 7.08 10.84 15.82
C LYS A 88 5.65 11.35 15.91
N GLU A 89 5.18 12.03 14.87
CA GLU A 89 3.82 12.55 14.80
C GLU A 89 2.80 11.40 14.83
N ILE A 90 3.03 10.33 14.07
CA ILE A 90 2.11 9.17 14.04
C ILE A 90 2.05 8.46 15.40
N THR A 91 3.18 8.28 16.08
CA THR A 91 3.22 7.58 17.38
C THR A 91 2.50 8.33 18.51
N GLN A 92 2.22 9.62 18.34
CA GLN A 92 1.54 10.45 19.33
C GLN A 92 0.05 10.64 19.03
N LEU A 93 -0.45 10.02 17.95
CA LEU A 93 -1.85 10.11 17.54
C LEU A 93 -2.77 9.35 18.50
N ASN A 94 -3.97 9.90 18.69
CA ASN A 94 -5.04 9.23 19.41
C ASN A 94 -5.68 8.12 18.56
N GLN A 95 -6.56 7.31 19.17
CA GLN A 95 -7.18 6.16 18.51
C GLN A 95 -8.01 6.54 17.28
N ALA A 96 -8.68 7.69 17.29
CA ALA A 96 -9.44 8.18 16.14
C ALA A 96 -8.52 8.51 14.95
N ALA A 97 -7.40 9.18 15.22
CA ALA A 97 -6.40 9.49 14.20
C ALA A 97 -5.67 8.22 13.68
N LEU A 98 -5.42 7.22 14.54
CA LEU A 98 -4.89 5.92 14.10
C LEU A 98 -5.85 5.16 13.17
N ALA A 99 -7.17 5.31 13.36
CA ALA A 99 -8.16 4.76 12.45
C ALA A 99 -8.08 5.42 11.06
N VAL A 100 -7.82 6.73 11.00
CA VAL A 100 -7.60 7.43 9.73
C VAL A 100 -6.31 6.98 9.05
N ILE A 101 -5.20 6.89 9.80
CA ILE A 101 -3.93 6.33 9.29
C ILE A 101 -4.15 4.93 8.70
N SER A 102 -5.00 4.13 9.33
CA SER A 102 -5.34 2.81 8.83
C SER A 102 -6.05 2.85 7.47
N LYS A 103 -7.02 3.75 7.29
CA LYS A 103 -7.70 3.96 5.98
C LYS A 103 -6.72 4.43 4.90
N ILE A 104 -5.82 5.36 5.23
CA ILE A 104 -4.80 5.86 4.29
C ILE A 104 -3.86 4.72 3.87
N ALA A 105 -3.44 3.87 4.81
CA ALA A 105 -2.62 2.70 4.51
C ALA A 105 -3.31 1.73 3.53
N ASP A 106 -4.61 1.48 3.73
CA ASP A 106 -5.38 0.59 2.84
C ASP A 106 -5.49 1.16 1.42
N GLU A 107 -5.70 2.48 1.29
CA GLU A 107 -5.68 3.17 -0.02
C GLU A 107 -4.33 3.08 -0.71
N ILE A 108 -3.23 3.24 0.02
CA ILE A 108 -1.86 3.09 -0.51
C ILE A 108 -1.64 1.67 -1.02
N LEU A 109 -2.00 0.65 -0.22
CA LEU A 109 -1.81 -0.75 -0.60
C LEU A 109 -2.64 -1.09 -1.84
N THR A 110 -3.91 -0.70 -1.85
CA THR A 110 -4.82 -0.91 -3.00
C THR A 110 -4.26 -0.26 -4.26
N PHE A 111 -3.82 1.00 -4.16
CA PHE A 111 -3.23 1.71 -5.30
C PHE A 111 -1.93 1.07 -5.79
N SER A 112 -1.14 0.48 -4.89
CA SER A 112 0.14 -0.17 -5.22
C SER A 112 -0.02 -1.51 -5.94
N VAL A 113 -1.21 -2.13 -5.86
CA VAL A 113 -1.54 -3.39 -6.54
C VAL A 113 -2.53 -3.21 -7.68
N GLU A 114 -3.06 -2.00 -7.90
CA GLU A 114 -3.92 -1.71 -9.05
C GLU A 114 -3.15 -1.96 -10.35
N VAL A 115 -3.45 -3.12 -10.95
CA VAL A 115 -3.00 -3.45 -12.30
C VAL A 115 -3.66 -2.45 -13.24
N PRO A 116 -2.92 -1.79 -14.16
CA PRO A 116 -3.58 -0.99 -15.19
C PRO A 116 -4.59 -1.90 -15.89
N LYS A 117 -5.89 -1.56 -15.80
CA LYS A 117 -6.95 -2.26 -16.54
C LYS A 117 -6.50 -2.26 -18.00
N GLN A 118 -6.06 -3.42 -18.49
CA GLN A 118 -5.93 -3.60 -19.92
C GLN A 118 -7.33 -3.37 -20.47
N GLU A 119 -7.51 -2.29 -21.23
CA GLU A 119 -8.67 -2.18 -22.10
C GLU A 119 -8.59 -3.40 -23.00
N SER A 120 -9.42 -4.40 -22.68
CA SER A 120 -9.71 -5.49 -23.59
C SER A 120 -10.29 -4.80 -24.82
N LYS A 121 -9.47 -4.67 -25.86
CA LYS A 121 -9.98 -4.35 -27.20
C LYS A 121 -10.88 -5.52 -27.54
N GLY A 122 -12.17 -5.36 -27.23
CA GLY A 122 -13.22 -6.26 -27.66
C GLY A 122 -13.21 -6.31 -29.19
N ASP A 123 -13.24 -7.56 -29.68
CA ASP A 123 -13.47 -8.05 -31.05
C ASP A 123 -13.05 -7.17 -32.24
#